data_AF-A0A7C6N3Y3-F1
#
_entry.id   AF-A0A7C6N3Y3-F1
#
_cell.length_a   1.000
_cell.length_b   1.000
_cell.length_c   1.000
_cell.angle_alpha   90.00
_cell.angle_beta   90.00
_cell.angle_gamma   90.00
#
_symmetry.space_group_name_H-M   'P 1'
#
loop_
_entity.id
_entity.type
_entity.pdbx_description
1 polymer ?
#
loop_
_entity_poly.entity_id
_entity_poly.type
_entity_poly.pdbx_seq_one_letter_code
_entity_poly.pdbx_strand_id
1 'polypeptide(L)'
;MKNIKNSLRIAFLCVKLEPRLLISPGIRMFLQTIGAVLPVYFTSVIVKQYEIGDPLLDIVKTILLFTVFFFLVDITYRIVYAVDDWARINFRAKFQNLTFKKIKEIDYEMHEKTTFLNDFTRVVDGGYRDAYNCLNALSYAVSSIFSVTALFAIFATVHYLILVFAVAMAVINIYLQRRLVKLNYNLSQMQQQNFRERGYIRRMFYLKDALEDIKTTNIDELLLEINDQVGDR
;
A
#
# COMPACT_ATOMS: atom_id res chain seq x y z
N MET A 1 -16.24 14.06 -3.88
CA MET A 1 -17.16 12.91 -4.08
C MET A 1 -16.84 12.05 -5.30
N LYS A 2 -16.53 12.63 -6.48
CA LYS A 2 -16.23 11.86 -7.72
C LYS A 2 -15.06 10.86 -7.56
N ASN A 3 -14.01 11.24 -6.84
CA ASN A 3 -12.83 10.39 -6.61
C ASN A 3 -13.14 9.14 -5.76
N ILE A 4 -13.94 9.28 -4.68
CA ILE A 4 -14.33 8.15 -3.82
C ILE A 4 -15.18 7.15 -4.61
N LYS A 5 -16.14 7.63 -5.42
CA LYS A 5 -16.97 6.77 -6.27
C LYS A 5 -16.12 5.98 -7.27
N ASN A 6 -15.10 6.60 -7.84
CA ASN A 6 -14.18 5.93 -8.77
C ASN A 6 -13.31 4.90 -8.05
N SER A 7 -12.77 5.23 -6.87
CA SER A 7 -12.04 4.28 -6.03
C SER A 7 -12.86 3.05 -5.66
N LEU A 8 -14.14 3.23 -5.28
CA LEU A 8 -15.06 2.13 -5.00
C LEU A 8 -15.35 1.27 -6.23
N ARG A 9 -15.48 1.88 -7.42
CA ARG A 9 -15.65 1.13 -8.68
C ARG A 9 -14.42 0.28 -9.01
N ILE A 10 -13.22 0.84 -8.83
CA ILE A 10 -11.96 0.12 -9.05
C ILE A 10 -11.83 -1.03 -8.04
N ALA A 11 -12.14 -0.80 -6.77
CA ALA A 11 -12.15 -1.84 -5.75
C ALA A 11 -13.14 -2.95 -6.11
N PHE A 12 -14.35 -2.61 -6.55
CA PHE A 12 -15.34 -3.59 -6.99
C PHE A 12 -14.85 -4.41 -8.20
N LEU A 13 -14.16 -3.78 -9.15
CA LEU A 13 -13.52 -4.48 -10.27
C LEU A 13 -12.45 -5.47 -9.77
N CYS A 14 -11.63 -5.08 -8.79
CA CYS A 14 -10.61 -5.96 -8.20
C CYS A 14 -11.24 -7.22 -7.60
N VAL A 15 -12.28 -7.05 -6.80
CA VAL A 15 -13.04 -8.15 -6.20
C VAL A 15 -13.70 -9.03 -7.26
N LYS A 16 -14.28 -8.43 -8.31
CA LYS A 16 -14.90 -9.18 -9.40
C LYS A 16 -13.89 -10.06 -10.15
N LEU A 17 -12.65 -9.58 -10.32
CA LEU A 17 -11.60 -10.34 -10.98
C LEU A 17 -11.02 -11.44 -10.08
N GLU A 18 -10.75 -11.11 -8.81
CA GLU A 18 -10.20 -12.04 -7.83
C GLU A 18 -10.88 -11.87 -6.47
N PRO A 19 -11.95 -12.63 -6.18
CA PRO A 19 -12.70 -12.50 -4.93
C PRO A 19 -11.88 -12.81 -3.68
N ARG A 20 -10.81 -13.62 -3.80
CA ARG A 20 -9.90 -13.98 -2.70
C ARG A 20 -9.18 -12.76 -2.13
N LEU A 21 -9.11 -11.65 -2.87
CA LEU A 21 -8.61 -10.36 -2.39
C LEU A 21 -9.45 -9.75 -1.26
N LEU A 22 -10.66 -10.25 -0.97
CA LEU A 22 -11.45 -9.82 0.19
C LEU A 22 -11.17 -10.62 1.47
N ILE A 23 -10.55 -11.79 1.36
CA ILE A 23 -10.28 -12.64 2.52
C ILE A 23 -9.17 -12.00 3.36
N SER A 24 -8.08 -11.57 2.71
CA SER A 24 -6.93 -10.98 3.39
C SER A 24 -7.27 -9.72 4.19
N PRO A 25 -8.05 -8.74 3.69
CA PRO A 25 -8.32 -7.52 4.43
C PRO A 25 -9.38 -7.73 5.52
N GLY A 26 -10.32 -8.67 5.33
CA GLY A 26 -11.28 -9.06 6.35
C GLY A 26 -10.58 -9.62 7.60
N ILE A 27 -9.67 -10.57 7.43
CA ILE A 27 -8.91 -11.15 8.55
C ILE A 27 -7.96 -10.11 9.15
N ARG A 28 -7.29 -9.31 8.31
CA ARG A 28 -6.37 -8.26 8.75
C ARG A 28 -7.04 -7.22 9.63
N MET A 29 -8.31 -6.88 9.37
CA MET A 29 -9.09 -5.97 10.21
C MET A 29 -9.17 -6.44 11.67
N PHE A 30 -9.48 -7.73 11.88
CA PHE A 30 -9.54 -8.32 13.22
C PHE A 30 -8.16 -8.38 13.87
N LEU A 31 -7.15 -8.84 13.14
CA LEU A 31 -5.78 -8.92 13.66
C LEU A 31 -5.21 -7.55 14.02
N GLN A 32 -5.49 -6.51 13.23
CA GLN A 32 -5.07 -5.14 13.50
C GLN A 32 -5.74 -4.60 14.77
N THR A 33 -7.03 -4.89 14.95
CA THR A 33 -7.76 -4.49 16.16
C THR A 33 -7.21 -5.20 17.40
N ILE A 34 -6.95 -6.51 17.32
CA ILE A 34 -6.30 -7.28 18.39
C ILE A 34 -4.92 -6.69 18.70
N GLY A 35 -4.10 -6.43 17.67
CA GLY A 35 -2.76 -5.85 17.83
C GLY A 35 -2.76 -4.47 18.50
N ALA A 36 -3.82 -3.68 18.29
CA ALA A 36 -3.98 -2.38 18.93
C ALA A 36 -4.43 -2.49 20.40
N VAL A 37 -5.39 -3.36 20.69
CA VAL A 37 -6.04 -3.49 22.01
C VAL A 37 -5.21 -4.30 22.99
N LEU A 38 -4.61 -5.39 22.51
CA LEU A 38 -3.96 -6.39 23.35
C LEU A 38 -2.80 -5.84 24.19
N PRO A 39 -1.89 -4.97 23.68
CA PRO A 39 -0.82 -4.41 24.50
C PRO A 39 -1.32 -3.54 25.66
N VAL A 40 -2.41 -2.79 25.44
CA VAL A 40 -3.04 -1.96 26.48
C VAL A 40 -3.62 -2.85 27.57
N TYR A 41 -4.34 -3.91 27.18
CA TYR A 41 -4.90 -4.87 28.12
C TYR A 41 -3.82 -5.68 28.86
N PHE A 42 -2.76 -6.10 28.16
CA PHE A 42 -1.61 -6.77 28.77
C PHE A 42 -0.99 -5.91 29.87
N THR A 43 -0.76 -4.62 29.58
CA THR A 43 -0.18 -3.69 30.55
C THR A 43 -1.07 -3.53 31.79
N SER A 44 -2.39 -3.40 31.62
CA SER A 44 -3.30 -3.24 32.76
C SER A 44 -3.39 -4.49 33.64
N VAL A 45 -3.33 -5.69 33.04
CA VAL A 45 -3.29 -6.96 33.79
C VAL A 45 -2.03 -7.05 34.64
N ILE A 46 -0.85 -6.77 34.07
CA ILE A 46 0.42 -6.85 34.79
C ILE A 46 0.48 -5.83 35.94
N VAL A 47 0.02 -4.59 35.70
CA VAL A 47 -0.05 -3.56 36.75
C VAL A 47 -0.96 -4.02 37.90
N LYS A 48 -2.12 -4.60 37.59
CA LYS A 48 -3.06 -5.07 38.61
C LYS A 48 -2.49 -6.24 39.44
N GLN A 49 -1.82 -7.20 38.81
CA GLN A 49 -1.16 -8.30 39.52
C GLN A 49 -0.06 -7.79 40.46
N TYR A 50 0.67 -6.77 40.01
CA TYR A 50 1.67 -6.12 40.83
C TYR A 50 1.07 -5.37 42.03
N GLU A 51 -0.03 -4.64 41.84
CA GLU A 51 -0.74 -3.92 42.92
C GLU A 51 -1.33 -4.86 43.99
N ILE A 52 -1.84 -6.03 43.58
CA ILE A 52 -2.38 -7.04 44.48
C ILE A 52 -1.27 -7.76 45.27
N GLY A 53 -0.02 -7.68 44.78
CA GLY A 53 1.12 -8.37 45.37
C GLY A 53 1.17 -9.85 45.02
N ASP A 54 0.71 -10.23 43.82
CA ASP A 54 0.70 -11.62 43.37
C ASP A 54 2.13 -12.21 43.38
N PRO A 55 2.28 -13.53 43.65
CA PRO A 55 3.56 -14.20 43.57
C PRO A 55 4.21 -14.01 42.19
N LEU A 56 5.53 -13.79 42.18
CA LEU A 56 6.30 -13.57 40.94
C LEU A 56 6.11 -14.69 39.91
N LEU A 57 5.91 -15.93 40.36
CA LEU A 57 5.66 -17.07 39.49
C LEU A 57 4.36 -16.90 38.66
N ASP A 58 3.32 -16.31 39.23
CA ASP A 58 2.04 -16.13 38.54
C ASP A 58 2.11 -14.98 37.53
N ILE A 59 2.85 -13.91 37.85
CA ILE A 59 3.18 -12.84 36.91
C ILE A 59 3.95 -13.41 35.71
N VAL A 60 4.96 -14.26 35.95
CA VAL A 60 5.75 -14.90 34.88
C VAL A 60 4.88 -15.81 34.00
N LYS A 61 3.95 -16.58 34.59
CA LYS A 61 2.99 -17.40 33.82
C LYS A 61 2.11 -16.53 32.93
N THR A 62 1.62 -15.40 33.44
CA THR A 62 0.83 -14.44 32.65
C THR A 62 1.64 -13.89 31.48
N ILE A 63 2.87 -13.44 31.71
CA ILE A 63 3.76 -12.95 30.63
C ILE A 63 3.99 -14.03 29.56
N LEU A 64 4.24 -15.28 29.97
CA LEU A 64 4.49 -16.38 29.04
C LEU A 64 3.24 -16.68 28.20
N LEU A 65 2.04 -16.67 28.80
CA LEU A 65 0.79 -16.86 28.09
C LEU A 65 0.55 -15.77 27.04
N PHE A 66 0.76 -14.51 27.40
CA PHE A 66 0.64 -13.39 26.45
C PHE A 66 1.68 -13.48 25.33
N THR A 67 2.91 -13.90 25.64
CA THR A 67 3.98 -14.07 24.65
C THR A 67 3.60 -15.11 23.59
N VAL A 68 3.08 -16.27 24.03
CA VAL A 68 2.59 -17.31 23.11
C VAL A 68 1.43 -16.77 22.26
N PHE A 69 0.51 -16.01 22.86
CA PHE A 69 -0.59 -15.41 22.13
C PHE A 69 -0.13 -14.41 21.06
N PHE A 70 0.79 -13.50 21.40
CA PHE A 70 1.38 -12.56 20.44
C PHE A 70 2.08 -13.29 19.29
N PHE A 71 2.79 -14.37 19.59
CA PHE A 71 3.45 -15.20 18.58
C PHE A 71 2.44 -15.85 17.62
N LEU A 72 1.32 -16.38 18.13
CA LEU A 72 0.25 -16.93 17.29
C LEU A 72 -0.40 -15.88 16.39
N VAL A 73 -0.59 -14.65 16.91
CA VAL A 73 -1.09 -13.52 16.12
C VAL A 73 -0.12 -13.17 14.99
N ASP A 74 1.19 -13.13 15.26
CA ASP A 74 2.21 -12.85 14.23
C ASP A 74 2.24 -13.94 13.14
N ILE A 75 2.18 -15.22 13.53
CA ILE A 75 2.08 -16.33 12.56
C ILE A 75 0.84 -16.16 11.67
N THR A 76 -0.30 -15.85 12.27
CA THR A 76 -1.54 -15.63 11.52
C THR A 76 -1.39 -14.47 10.53
N TYR A 77 -0.73 -13.39 10.95
CA TYR A 77 -0.43 -12.24 10.09
C TYR A 77 0.41 -12.66 8.87
N ARG A 78 1.45 -13.47 9.08
CA ARG A 78 2.32 -13.99 8.00
C ARG A 78 1.54 -14.87 7.01
N ILE A 79 0.68 -15.75 7.50
CA ILE A 79 -0.17 -16.60 6.64
C ILE A 79 -1.10 -15.74 5.79
N VAL A 80 -1.75 -14.74 6.38
CA VAL A 80 -2.63 -13.81 5.66
C VAL A 80 -1.86 -13.05 4.58
N TYR A 81 -0.63 -12.62 4.88
CA TYR A 81 0.24 -11.97 3.89
C TYR A 81 0.60 -12.89 2.73
N ALA A 82 0.90 -14.17 3.00
CA ALA A 82 1.19 -15.14 1.94
C ALA A 82 -0.03 -15.38 1.03
N VAL A 83 -1.24 -15.49 1.61
CA VAL A 83 -2.49 -15.63 0.84
C VAL A 83 -2.77 -14.37 0.00
N ASP A 84 -2.52 -13.19 0.56
CA ASP A 84 -2.69 -11.90 -0.12
C ASP A 84 -1.72 -11.77 -1.31
N ASP A 85 -0.46 -12.17 -1.14
CA ASP A 85 0.54 -12.15 -2.20
C ASP A 85 0.16 -13.09 -3.36
N TRP A 86 -0.28 -14.31 -3.01
CA TRP A 86 -0.78 -15.27 -4.00
C TRP A 86 -2.00 -14.74 -4.75
N ALA A 87 -2.97 -14.13 -4.06
CA ALA A 87 -4.13 -13.53 -4.68
C ALA A 87 -3.75 -12.33 -5.58
N ARG A 88 -2.77 -11.52 -5.16
CA ARG A 88 -2.25 -10.38 -5.94
C ARG A 88 -1.61 -10.83 -7.26
N ILE A 89 -0.87 -11.94 -7.25
CA ILE A 89 -0.26 -12.52 -8.47
C ILE A 89 -1.36 -12.94 -9.45
N ASN A 90 -2.37 -13.66 -8.99
CA ASN A 90 -3.49 -14.09 -9.83
C ASN A 90 -4.31 -12.91 -10.36
N PHE A 91 -4.56 -11.91 -9.51
CA PHE A 91 -5.21 -10.68 -9.89
C PHE A 91 -4.45 -9.96 -11.00
N ARG A 92 -3.11 -9.83 -10.89
CA ARG A 92 -2.26 -9.22 -11.93
C ARG A 92 -2.46 -9.91 -13.28
N ALA A 93 -2.40 -11.24 -13.32
CA ALA A 93 -2.57 -12.00 -14.56
C ALA A 93 -3.97 -11.78 -15.18
N LYS A 94 -5.03 -11.84 -14.35
CA LYS A 94 -6.41 -11.60 -14.80
C LYS A 94 -6.62 -10.17 -15.29
N PHE A 95 -6.05 -9.18 -14.60
CA PHE A 95 -6.12 -7.78 -14.97
C PHE A 95 -5.42 -7.53 -16.32
N GLN A 96 -4.20 -8.05 -16.50
CA GLN A 96 -3.47 -7.92 -17.76
C GLN A 96 -4.22 -8.59 -18.92
N ASN A 97 -4.81 -9.77 -18.70
CA ASN A 97 -5.65 -10.43 -19.70
C ASN A 97 -6.90 -9.62 -20.06
N LEU A 98 -7.56 -8.99 -19.08
CA LEU A 98 -8.70 -8.11 -19.31
C LEU A 98 -8.28 -6.90 -20.16
N THR A 99 -7.19 -6.23 -19.78
CA THR A 99 -6.65 -5.09 -20.53
C THR A 99 -6.31 -5.51 -21.96
N PHE A 100 -5.63 -6.65 -22.15
CA PHE A 100 -5.26 -7.15 -23.47
C PHE A 100 -6.46 -7.44 -24.37
N LYS A 101 -7.49 -8.11 -23.83
CA LYS A 101 -8.74 -8.34 -24.56
C LYS A 101 -9.40 -7.04 -24.96
N LYS A 102 -9.40 -6.04 -24.08
CA LYS A 102 -10.03 -4.76 -24.36
C LYS A 102 -9.34 -3.99 -25.48
N ILE A 103 -8.02 -4.07 -25.59
CA ILE A 103 -7.28 -3.47 -26.72
C ILE A 103 -7.72 -4.05 -28.05
N LYS A 104 -7.91 -5.38 -28.12
CA LYS A 104 -8.30 -6.05 -29.38
C LYS A 104 -9.67 -5.61 -29.91
N GLU A 105 -10.50 -5.04 -29.04
CA GLU A 105 -11.83 -4.53 -29.40
C GLU A 105 -11.82 -3.05 -29.81
N ILE A 106 -10.68 -2.37 -29.68
CA ILE A 106 -10.56 -0.94 -29.97
C ILE A 106 -10.20 -0.76 -31.45
N ASP A 107 -10.86 0.21 -32.09
CA ASP A 107 -10.63 0.55 -33.49
C ASP A 107 -9.19 1.02 -33.72
N TYR A 108 -8.61 0.64 -34.86
CA TYR A 108 -7.27 1.00 -35.28
C TYR A 108 -7.04 2.51 -35.23
N GLU A 109 -8.03 3.33 -35.62
CA GLU A 109 -7.93 4.80 -35.59
C GLU A 109 -7.67 5.37 -34.18
N MET A 110 -8.08 4.68 -33.12
CA MET A 110 -7.80 5.12 -31.76
C MET A 110 -6.33 4.90 -31.36
N HIS A 111 -5.63 3.97 -32.01
CA HIS A 111 -4.21 3.70 -31.75
C HIS A 111 -3.30 4.84 -32.22
N GLU A 112 -3.75 5.65 -33.17
CA GLU A 112 -3.00 6.82 -33.66
C GLU A 112 -3.13 8.03 -32.74
N LYS A 113 -4.10 8.03 -31.81
CA LYS A 113 -4.29 9.12 -30.86
C LYS A 113 -3.30 9.03 -29.70
N THR A 114 -2.43 10.03 -29.59
CA THR A 114 -1.42 10.14 -28.52
C THR A 114 -2.03 10.07 -27.11
N THR A 115 -3.24 10.63 -26.93
CA THR A 115 -3.96 10.58 -25.64
C THR A 115 -4.32 9.16 -25.24
N PHE A 116 -4.85 8.37 -26.18
CA PHE A 116 -5.18 6.97 -25.96
C PHE A 116 -3.92 6.16 -25.67
N LEU A 117 -2.85 6.35 -26.45
CA LEU A 117 -1.59 5.63 -26.26
C LEU A 117 -1.01 5.88 -24.86
N ASN A 118 -0.99 7.14 -24.41
CA ASN A 118 -0.49 7.52 -23.08
C ASN A 118 -1.30 6.90 -21.94
N ASP A 119 -2.63 6.95 -22.01
CA ASP A 119 -3.48 6.36 -20.98
C ASP A 119 -3.41 4.83 -20.99
N PHE A 120 -3.32 4.24 -22.18
CA PHE A 120 -3.15 2.81 -22.36
C PHE A 120 -1.84 2.31 -21.77
N THR A 121 -0.71 2.92 -22.12
CA THR A 121 0.61 2.59 -21.55
C THR A 121 0.60 2.71 -20.02
N ARG A 122 -0.05 3.76 -19.46
CA ARG A 122 -0.20 3.91 -18.00
C ARG A 122 -0.95 2.72 -17.38
N VAL A 123 -2.04 2.26 -18.00
CA VAL A 123 -2.82 1.12 -17.48
C VAL A 123 -2.04 -0.19 -17.58
N VAL A 124 -1.26 -0.40 -18.64
CA VAL A 124 -0.43 -1.61 -18.79
C VAL A 124 0.72 -1.64 -17.80
N ASP A 125 1.42 -0.52 -17.63
CA ASP A 125 2.62 -0.45 -16.79
C ASP A 125 2.28 -0.48 -15.30
N GLY A 126 1.24 0.24 -14.89
CA GLY A 126 0.93 0.48 -13.47
C GLY A 126 -0.49 0.15 -13.05
N GLY A 127 -1.43 -0.01 -13.99
CA GLY A 127 -2.87 -0.05 -13.69
C GLY A 127 -3.28 -1.15 -12.70
N TYR A 128 -2.68 -2.35 -12.81
CA TYR A 128 -2.97 -3.43 -11.85
C TYR A 128 -2.51 -3.07 -10.43
N ARG A 129 -1.33 -2.44 -10.30
CA ARG A 129 -0.73 -2.07 -9.02
C ARG A 129 -1.55 -0.96 -8.38
N ASP A 130 -1.93 0.04 -9.16
CA ASP A 130 -2.74 1.16 -8.69
C ASP A 130 -4.14 0.70 -8.27
N ALA A 131 -4.75 -0.22 -9.02
CA ALA A 131 -6.05 -0.80 -8.68
C ALA A 131 -6.00 -1.59 -7.37
N TYR A 132 -5.00 -2.46 -7.21
CA TYR A 132 -4.79 -3.23 -5.99
C TYR A 132 -4.48 -2.33 -4.78
N ASN A 133 -3.62 -1.31 -4.96
CA ASN A 133 -3.33 -0.32 -3.93
C ASN A 133 -4.57 0.47 -3.51
N CYS A 134 -5.45 0.79 -4.46
CA CYS A 134 -6.73 1.44 -4.16
C CYS A 134 -7.64 0.56 -3.28
N LEU A 135 -7.74 -0.73 -3.58
CA LEU A 135 -8.47 -1.69 -2.75
C LEU A 135 -7.86 -1.76 -1.34
N ASN A 136 -6.55 -1.95 -1.26
CA ASN A 136 -5.84 -2.02 0.02
C ASN A 136 -6.01 -0.76 0.85
N ALA A 137 -5.93 0.43 0.24
CA ALA A 137 -6.14 1.70 0.94
C ALA A 137 -7.54 1.80 1.54
N LEU A 138 -8.58 1.37 0.80
CA LEU A 138 -9.95 1.33 1.31
C LEU A 138 -10.09 0.34 2.47
N SER A 139 -9.53 -0.86 2.34
CA SER A 139 -9.56 -1.85 3.42
C SER A 139 -8.80 -1.39 4.66
N TYR A 140 -7.65 -0.72 4.48
CA TYR A 140 -6.88 -0.14 5.59
C TYR A 140 -7.65 0.97 6.28
N ALA A 141 -8.33 1.83 5.52
CA ALA A 141 -9.16 2.90 6.08
C ALA A 141 -10.30 2.33 6.94
N VAL A 142 -11.02 1.32 6.43
CA VAL A 142 -12.07 0.63 7.20
C VAL A 142 -11.49 -0.02 8.46
N SER A 143 -10.38 -0.75 8.33
CA SER A 143 -9.75 -1.44 9.47
C SER A 143 -9.24 -0.46 10.53
N SER A 144 -8.73 0.69 10.10
CA SER A 144 -8.28 1.76 10.99
C SER A 144 -9.45 2.39 11.74
N ILE A 145 -10.60 2.61 11.10
CA ILE A 145 -11.81 3.10 11.76
C ILE A 145 -12.25 2.14 12.87
N PHE A 146 -12.29 0.84 12.59
CA PHE A 146 -12.60 -0.18 13.60
C PHE A 146 -11.59 -0.18 14.75
N SER A 147 -10.30 -0.18 14.45
CA SER A 147 -9.22 -0.20 15.45
C SER A 147 -9.26 1.04 16.34
N VAL A 148 -9.45 2.23 15.75
CA VAL A 148 -9.60 3.50 16.48
C VAL A 148 -10.84 3.43 17.36
N THR A 149 -11.97 2.96 16.86
CA THR A 149 -13.21 2.85 17.64
C THR A 149 -13.03 1.93 18.85
N ALA A 150 -12.37 0.79 18.67
CA ALA A 150 -12.06 -0.15 19.75
C ALA A 150 -11.13 0.47 20.81
N LEU A 151 -10.08 1.18 20.38
CA LEU A 151 -9.17 1.89 21.29
C LEU A 151 -9.87 3.00 22.07
N PHE A 152 -10.72 3.78 21.40
CA PHE A 152 -11.51 4.84 22.05
C PHE A 152 -12.45 4.26 23.11
N ALA A 153 -13.07 3.10 22.85
CA ALA A 153 -13.91 2.41 23.83
C ALA A 153 -13.12 2.00 25.09
N ILE A 154 -11.87 1.56 24.93
CA ILE A 154 -10.99 1.22 26.06
C ILE A 154 -10.52 2.47 26.79
N PHE A 155 -10.07 3.50 26.09
CA PHE A 155 -9.59 4.72 26.74
C PHE A 155 -10.70 5.45 27.50
N ALA A 156 -11.95 5.32 27.05
CA ALA A 156 -13.11 5.83 27.77
C ALA A 156 -13.29 5.18 29.15
N THR A 157 -12.83 3.93 29.36
CA THR A 157 -12.89 3.27 30.69
C THR A 157 -11.72 3.63 31.59
N VAL A 158 -10.61 4.12 31.04
CA VAL A 158 -9.40 4.46 31.81
C VAL A 158 -9.46 5.91 32.30
N HIS A 159 -9.44 6.89 31.39
CA HIS A 159 -9.46 8.31 31.76
C HIS A 159 -9.78 9.22 30.56
N TYR A 160 -10.74 10.14 30.70
CA TYR A 160 -11.20 10.99 29.59
C TYR A 160 -10.12 11.90 28.97
N LEU A 161 -9.12 12.34 29.75
CA LEU A 161 -8.01 13.15 29.23
C LEU A 161 -7.21 12.45 28.12
N ILE A 162 -7.10 11.12 28.15
CA ILE A 162 -6.40 10.35 27.11
C ILE A 162 -7.09 10.55 25.76
N LEU A 163 -8.42 10.61 25.75
CA LEU A 163 -9.21 10.88 24.53
C LEU A 163 -8.93 12.27 23.98
N VAL A 164 -8.82 13.29 24.84
CA VAL A 164 -8.51 14.67 24.43
C VAL A 164 -7.15 14.73 23.74
N PHE A 165 -6.12 14.12 24.32
CA PHE A 165 -4.79 14.05 23.71
C PHE A 165 -4.79 13.26 22.39
N ALA A 166 -5.49 12.13 22.34
CA ALA A 166 -5.59 11.31 21.13
C ALA A 166 -6.24 12.10 19.97
N VAL A 167 -7.33 12.83 20.25
CA VAL A 167 -8.01 13.67 19.25
C VAL A 167 -7.11 14.81 18.78
N ALA A 168 -6.42 15.49 19.70
CA ALA A 168 -5.49 16.57 19.34
C ALA A 168 -4.37 16.07 18.40
N MET A 169 -3.75 14.93 18.73
CA MET A 169 -2.72 14.32 17.90
C MET A 169 -3.25 13.86 16.54
N ALA A 170 -4.49 13.36 16.47
CA ALA A 170 -5.13 12.99 15.20
C ALA A 170 -5.32 14.21 14.29
N VAL A 171 -5.77 15.35 14.83
CA VAL A 171 -5.96 16.59 14.07
C VAL A 171 -4.62 17.09 13.50
N ILE A 172 -3.56 17.10 14.31
CA ILE A 172 -2.22 17.49 13.88
C ILE A 172 -1.72 16.58 12.75
N ASN A 173 -1.87 15.26 12.91
CA ASN A 173 -1.45 14.29 11.89
C ASN A 173 -2.21 14.47 10.57
N ILE A 174 -3.53 14.70 10.62
CA ILE A 174 -4.33 14.93 9.40
C ILE A 174 -3.81 16.16 8.65
N TYR A 175 -3.47 17.23 9.35
CA TYR A 175 -2.93 18.45 8.74
C TYR A 175 -1.57 18.20 8.09
N LEU A 176 -0.64 17.56 8.80
CA LEU A 176 0.69 17.22 8.28
C LEU A 176 0.61 16.28 7.08
N GLN A 177 -0.21 15.23 7.16
CA GLN A 177 -0.34 14.24 6.11
C GLN A 177 -0.91 14.84 4.82
N ARG A 178 -1.86 15.77 4.92
CA ARG A 178 -2.39 16.48 3.74
C ARG A 178 -1.29 17.27 3.02
N ARG A 179 -0.42 17.95 3.77
CA ARG A 179 0.70 18.70 3.19
C ARG A 179 1.71 17.77 2.54
N LEU A 180 2.03 16.65 3.20
CA LEU A 180 2.93 15.62 2.69
C LEU A 180 2.41 14.98 1.39
N VAL A 181 1.12 14.65 1.31
CA VAL A 181 0.50 14.12 0.09
C VAL A 181 0.60 15.10 -1.07
N LYS A 182 0.38 16.40 -0.83
CA LYS A 182 0.51 17.43 -1.88
C LYS A 182 1.94 17.59 -2.35
N LEU A 183 2.91 17.57 -1.44
CA LEU A 183 4.34 17.60 -1.77
C LEU A 183 4.75 16.38 -2.61
N ASN A 184 4.35 15.18 -2.20
CA ASN A 184 4.62 13.95 -2.93
C ASN A 184 3.99 13.94 -4.33
N TYR A 185 2.77 14.46 -4.47
CA TYR A 185 2.13 14.59 -5.78
C TYR A 185 2.92 15.52 -6.70
N ASN A 186 3.31 16.70 -6.21
CA ASN A 186 4.10 17.65 -7.00
C ASN A 186 5.47 17.07 -7.36
N LEU A 187 6.16 16.43 -6.40
CA LEU A 187 7.43 15.76 -6.65
C LEU A 187 7.28 14.64 -7.68
N SER A 188 6.23 13.83 -7.59
CA SER A 188 5.94 12.78 -8.57
C SER A 188 5.73 13.34 -9.98
N GLN A 189 5.02 14.47 -10.11
CA GLN A 189 4.84 15.14 -11.41
C GLN A 189 6.17 15.65 -11.98
N MET A 190 7.02 16.27 -11.14
CA MET A 190 8.34 16.75 -11.56
C MET A 190 9.26 15.60 -11.98
N GLN A 191 9.33 14.53 -11.17
CA GLN A 191 10.18 13.38 -11.43
C GLN A 191 9.70 12.52 -12.61
N GLN A 192 8.42 12.61 -13.00
CA GLN A 192 7.89 11.78 -14.07
C GLN A 192 8.57 12.05 -15.42
N GLN A 193 8.98 13.30 -15.68
CA GLN A 193 9.74 13.63 -16.88
C GLN A 193 11.15 13.04 -16.80
N ASN A 194 11.87 13.24 -15.69
CA ASN A 194 13.22 12.70 -15.49
C ASN A 194 13.22 11.16 -15.61
N PHE A 195 12.21 10.49 -15.07
CA PHE A 195 12.04 9.04 -15.21
C PHE A 195 11.84 8.59 -16.66
N ARG A 196 11.10 9.37 -17.47
CA ARG A 196 10.90 9.06 -18.90
C ARG A 196 12.17 9.27 -19.69
N GLU A 197 12.85 10.39 -19.49
CA GLU A 197 14.12 10.72 -20.16
C GLU A 197 15.18 9.63 -19.89
N ARG A 198 15.40 9.28 -18.62
CA ARG A 198 16.29 8.16 -18.25
C ARG A 198 15.81 6.81 -18.78
N GLY A 199 14.49 6.62 -18.87
CA GLY A 199 13.88 5.45 -19.49
C GLY A 199 14.22 5.30 -20.98
N TYR A 200 14.23 6.41 -21.73
CA TYR A 200 14.62 6.43 -23.14
C TYR A 200 16.11 6.15 -23.31
N ILE A 201 16.96 6.80 -22.50
CA ILE A 201 18.40 6.56 -22.49
C ILE A 201 18.68 5.09 -22.23
N ARG A 202 18.09 4.53 -21.15
CA ARG A 202 18.22 3.12 -20.82
C ARG A 202 17.80 2.24 -21.98
N ARG A 203 16.67 2.54 -22.65
CA ARG A 203 16.16 1.75 -23.78
C ARG A 203 17.15 1.69 -24.94
N MET A 204 17.92 2.74 -25.22
CA MET A 204 18.93 2.73 -26.27
C MET A 204 19.97 1.62 -26.05
N PHE A 205 20.43 1.42 -24.80
CA PHE A 205 21.39 0.35 -24.48
C PHE A 205 20.84 -1.08 -24.65
N TYR A 206 19.52 -1.26 -24.72
CA TYR A 206 18.88 -2.57 -24.88
C TYR A 206 18.26 -2.78 -26.26
N LEU A 207 18.18 -1.75 -27.10
CA LEU A 207 17.61 -1.87 -28.43
C LEU A 207 18.66 -2.45 -29.39
N LYS A 208 18.32 -3.56 -30.06
CA LYS A 208 19.22 -4.20 -31.03
C LYS A 208 19.67 -3.23 -32.12
N ASP A 209 18.76 -2.37 -32.58
CA ASP A 209 19.02 -1.42 -33.66
C ASP A 209 19.98 -0.29 -33.24
N ALA A 210 20.04 0.04 -31.95
CA ALA A 210 20.97 1.03 -31.41
C ALA A 210 22.37 0.45 -31.11
N LEU A 211 22.52 -0.88 -31.18
CA LEU A 211 23.74 -1.57 -30.77
C LEU A 211 24.91 -1.34 -31.72
N GLU A 212 24.63 -1.07 -32.99
CA GLU A 212 25.62 -0.69 -33.99
C GLU A 212 26.19 0.69 -33.67
N ASP A 213 25.33 1.69 -33.46
CA ASP A 213 25.74 3.05 -33.09
C ASP A 213 26.53 3.07 -31.78
N ILE A 214 26.10 2.33 -30.76
CA ILE A 214 26.79 2.22 -29.47
C ILE A 214 28.19 1.61 -29.61
N LYS A 215 28.40 0.68 -30.56
CA LYS A 215 29.69 0.00 -30.74
C LYS A 215 30.63 0.71 -31.71
N THR A 216 30.08 1.50 -32.63
CA THR A 216 30.83 2.13 -33.72
C THR A 216 31.07 3.62 -33.48
N THR A 217 30.39 4.21 -32.50
CA THR A 217 30.50 5.63 -32.12
C THR A 217 30.66 5.77 -30.60
N ASN A 218 30.95 6.99 -30.13
CA ASN A 218 31.03 7.32 -28.69
C ASN A 218 29.68 7.84 -28.13
N ILE A 219 28.56 7.42 -28.71
CA ILE A 219 27.23 7.89 -28.29
C ILE A 219 26.86 7.38 -26.88
N ASP A 220 27.47 6.29 -26.43
CA ASP A 220 27.30 5.72 -25.10
C ASP A 220 27.79 6.66 -23.98
N GLU A 221 28.97 7.28 -24.15
CA GLU A 221 29.49 8.28 -23.21
C GLU A 221 28.54 9.48 -23.09
N LEU A 222 28.06 10.00 -24.23
CA LEU A 222 27.09 11.10 -24.26
C LEU A 222 25.77 10.73 -23.58
N LEU A 223 25.26 9.52 -23.83
CA LEU A 223 24.03 9.02 -23.22
C LEU A 223 24.17 8.86 -21.69
N LEU A 224 25.32 8.40 -21.21
CA LEU A 224 25.62 8.33 -19.78
C LEU A 224 25.69 9.71 -19.14
N GLU A 225 26.36 10.67 -19.79
CA GLU A 225 26.42 12.06 -19.32
C GLU A 225 25.03 12.69 -19.23
N ILE A 226 24.19 12.52 -20.25
CA ILE A 226 22.80 13.01 -20.22
C ILE A 226 22.02 12.33 -19.09
N ASN A 227 22.22 11.04 -18.86
CA ASN A 227 21.56 10.33 -17.76
C ASN A 227 21.95 10.90 -16.39
N ASP A 228 23.23 11.26 -16.21
CA ASP A 228 23.74 11.84 -14.97
C ASP A 228 23.19 13.25 -14.77
N GLN A 229 23.20 14.08 -15.81
CA GLN A 229 22.58 15.41 -15.79
C GLN A 229 21.08 15.37 -15.46
N VAL A 230 20.35 14.36 -15.95
CA VAL A 230 18.92 14.18 -15.61
C VAL A 230 18.75 13.63 -14.19
N GLY A 231 19.73 12.88 -13.68
CA GLY A 231 19.76 12.40 -12.30
C GLY A 231 19.95 13.52 -11.27
N ASP A 232 20.69 14.56 -11.64
CA ASP A 232 21.01 15.72 -10.78
C ASP A 232 19.92 16.82 -10.77
N ARG A 233 18.89 16.69 -11.61
CA ARG A 233 17.71 17.58 -11.66
C ARG A 233 16.62 17.18 -10.66
#